data_AF-A0A929IG32-F1
#
_entry.id   AF-A0A929IG32-F1
#
_cell.length_a   1.000
_cell.length_b   1.000
_cell.length_c   1.000
_cell.angle_alpha   90.00
_cell.angle_beta   90.00
_cell.angle_gamma   90.00
#
_symmetry.space_group_name_H-M   'P 1'
#
loop_
_entity.id
_entity.type
_entity.pdbx_description
1 polymer ?
#
loop_
_entity_poly.entity_id
_entity_poly.type
_entity_poly.pdbx_seq_one_letter_code
_entity_poly.pdbx_strand_id
1 'polypeptide(L)'
;MPEAPTANINIEYYLDLVVRRKWWIILPALVSIACGVIYIKITPRVYKANTLILVQPQRIPTSYVEPTVTEGLESRLRTITQQVYSRTNIEKIIDEFHLYKDKREKRPTMKLVEGIRQKIDVNLRGGGRGDTQSFEISFEWYDPGIVAEVTNTLAGQFIEQNLKVREDMAMGTTAFLESEAEKMRLRIEAQEKKIEVFKREYMGMLPSQLESNLDMLDQLKNELSNLETRENAQKQEIVMLQRQIQMLDAVRARSPGLIEIAPSEPGQIRTDESDIDYLRARLQQLRLRYTEKHPD
;
A
#
# COMPACT_ATOMS: atom_id res chain seq x y z
N MET A 1 -98.06 9.61 -5.69
CA MET A 1 -96.96 9.48 -4.71
C MET A 1 -97.58 9.32 -3.33
N PRO A 2 -97.51 8.15 -2.66
CA PRO A 2 -97.82 8.03 -1.25
C PRO A 2 -96.53 8.09 -0.42
N GLU A 3 -96.62 8.78 0.72
CA GLU A 3 -95.54 9.21 1.60
C GLU A 3 -94.89 8.04 2.38
N ALA A 4 -93.58 8.16 2.62
CA ALA A 4 -92.78 7.19 3.37
C ALA A 4 -93.08 7.26 4.88
N PRO A 5 -93.29 6.13 5.58
CA PRO A 5 -93.54 6.14 7.02
C PRO A 5 -92.26 6.49 7.78
N THR A 6 -92.32 7.54 8.58
CA THR A 6 -91.28 7.92 9.53
C THR A 6 -91.17 6.83 10.60
N ALA A 7 -90.04 6.11 10.59
CA ALA A 7 -89.70 5.13 11.60
C ALA A 7 -89.40 5.85 12.93
N ASN A 8 -90.44 6.17 13.70
CA ASN A 8 -90.29 6.59 15.08
C ASN A 8 -89.84 5.38 15.90
N ILE A 9 -88.54 5.30 16.15
CA ILE A 9 -87.94 4.31 17.04
C ILE A 9 -88.45 4.62 18.45
N ASN A 10 -89.49 3.91 18.87
CA ASN A 10 -90.09 4.06 20.18
C ASN A 10 -89.15 3.55 21.28
N ILE A 11 -88.33 4.45 21.82
CA ILE A 11 -87.34 4.19 22.88
C ILE A 11 -87.98 3.59 24.13
N GLU A 12 -89.23 3.94 24.44
CA GLU A 12 -89.98 3.38 25.58
C GLU A 12 -90.25 1.87 25.43
N TYR A 13 -90.51 1.38 24.21
CA TYR A 13 -90.73 -0.04 23.94
C TYR A 13 -89.45 -0.87 24.14
N TYR A 14 -88.30 -0.35 23.71
CA TYR A 14 -87.01 -0.99 23.95
C TYR A 14 -86.60 -0.96 25.43
N LEU A 15 -86.90 0.12 26.15
CA LEU A 15 -86.69 0.22 27.60
C LEU A 15 -87.51 -0.82 28.37
N ASP A 16 -88.78 -0.99 28.03
CA ASP A 16 -89.65 -1.95 28.73
C ASP A 16 -89.27 -3.42 28.42
N LEU A 17 -88.82 -3.69 27.19
CA LEU A 17 -88.25 -4.99 26.80
C LEU A 17 -86.98 -5.31 27.59
N VAL A 18 -86.10 -4.31 27.77
CA VAL A 18 -84.89 -4.44 28.59
C VAL A 18 -85.27 -4.67 30.05
N VAL A 19 -86.29 -4.00 30.59
CA VAL A 19 -86.73 -4.14 32.00
C VAL A 19 -87.33 -5.51 32.31
N ARG A 20 -88.12 -6.09 31.40
CA ARG A 20 -88.69 -7.43 31.59
C ARG A 20 -87.67 -8.55 31.41
N ARG A 21 -86.62 -8.33 30.59
CA ARG A 21 -85.61 -9.35 30.25
C ARG A 21 -84.21 -9.03 30.74
N LYS A 22 -84.05 -8.13 31.73
CA LYS A 22 -82.76 -7.68 32.31
C LYS A 22 -81.76 -8.81 32.52
N TRP A 23 -82.22 -9.95 33.03
CA TRP A 23 -81.40 -11.14 33.30
C TRP A 23 -80.77 -11.76 32.04
N TRP A 24 -81.43 -11.70 30.88
CA TRP A 24 -80.89 -12.22 29.62
C TRP A 24 -79.77 -11.34 29.04
N ILE A 25 -79.65 -10.09 29.49
CA ILE A 25 -78.58 -9.16 29.10
C ILE A 25 -77.48 -9.16 30.17
N ILE A 26 -77.86 -9.11 31.45
CA ILE A 26 -76.94 -9.08 32.59
C ILE A 26 -76.12 -10.37 32.68
N LEU A 27 -76.75 -11.54 32.49
CA LEU A 27 -76.07 -12.83 32.65
C LEU A 27 -74.95 -13.06 31.61
N PRO A 28 -75.15 -12.87 30.29
CA PRO A 28 -74.05 -12.97 29.33
C PRO A 28 -73.01 -11.85 29.50
N ALA A 29 -73.41 -10.64 29.91
CA ALA A 29 -72.46 -9.57 30.21
C ALA A 29 -71.55 -9.94 31.41
N LEU A 30 -72.13 -10.50 32.47
CA LEU A 30 -71.39 -10.99 33.64
C LEU A 30 -70.45 -12.14 33.27
N VAL A 31 -70.91 -13.09 32.45
CA VAL A 31 -70.08 -14.21 31.95
C VAL A 31 -68.93 -13.70 31.10
N SER A 32 -69.16 -12.72 30.22
CA SER A 32 -68.11 -12.10 29.41
C SER A 32 -67.05 -11.42 30.27
N ILE A 33 -67.47 -10.66 31.29
CA ILE A 33 -66.55 -10.02 32.25
C ILE A 33 -65.78 -11.09 33.04
N ALA A 34 -66.44 -12.14 33.52
CA ALA A 34 -65.80 -13.23 34.26
C ALA A 34 -64.75 -13.94 33.39
N CYS A 35 -65.08 -14.26 32.13
CA CYS A 35 -64.14 -14.81 31.17
C CYS A 35 -62.95 -13.86 30.92
N GLY A 36 -63.20 -12.55 30.81
CA GLY A 36 -62.15 -11.54 30.67
C GLY A 36 -61.19 -11.51 31.87
N VAL A 37 -61.73 -11.53 33.09
CA VAL A 37 -60.91 -11.56 34.33
C VAL A 37 -60.10 -12.85 34.43
N ILE A 38 -60.70 -13.99 34.10
CA ILE A 38 -60.02 -15.29 34.07
C ILE A 38 -58.88 -15.26 33.02
N TYR A 39 -59.13 -14.71 31.85
CA TYR A 39 -58.13 -14.58 30.78
C TYR A 39 -56.94 -13.70 31.21
N ILE A 40 -57.19 -12.57 31.88
CA ILE A 40 -56.14 -11.68 32.41
C ILE A 40 -55.32 -12.38 33.51
N LYS A 41 -55.96 -13.19 34.35
CA LYS A 41 -55.28 -13.92 35.44
C LYS A 41 -54.40 -15.07 34.93
N ILE A 42 -54.78 -15.71 33.82
CA ILE A 42 -54.03 -16.84 33.23
C ILE A 42 -52.88 -16.36 32.34
N THR A 43 -53.05 -15.23 31.65
CA THR A 43 -52.03 -14.73 30.72
C THR A 43 -50.78 -14.27 31.49
N PRO A 44 -49.60 -14.86 31.22
CA PRO A 44 -48.38 -14.47 31.93
C PRO A 44 -47.97 -13.06 31.51
N ARG A 45 -47.51 -12.27 32.49
CA ARG A 45 -46.97 -10.93 32.23
C ARG A 45 -45.65 -11.06 31.47
N VAL A 46 -45.51 -10.32 30.37
CA VAL A 46 -44.27 -10.23 29.60
C VAL A 46 -43.77 -8.80 29.67
N TYR A 47 -42.50 -8.64 30.01
CA TYR A 47 -41.80 -7.38 30.12
C TYR A 47 -40.82 -7.24 28.96
N LYS A 48 -40.63 -6.01 28.49
CA LYS A 48 -39.73 -5.66 27.39
C LYS A 48 -38.77 -4.57 27.84
N ALA A 49 -37.47 -4.77 27.64
CA ALA A 49 -36.47 -3.71 27.77
C ALA A 49 -35.86 -3.42 26.41
N ASN A 50 -35.64 -2.13 26.15
CA ASN A 50 -35.00 -1.64 24.93
C ASN A 50 -33.72 -0.90 25.31
N THR A 51 -32.69 -1.06 24.49
CA THR A 51 -31.44 -0.29 24.58
C THR A 51 -31.10 0.27 23.21
N LEU A 52 -30.72 1.55 23.18
CA LEU A 52 -30.40 2.28 21.96
C LEU A 52 -28.89 2.50 21.89
N ILE A 53 -28.26 1.97 20.85
CA ILE A 53 -26.83 2.12 20.63
C ILE A 53 -26.61 3.04 19.43
N LEU A 54 -25.82 4.09 19.66
CA LEU A 54 -25.45 5.06 18.65
C LEU A 54 -24.21 4.57 17.88
N VAL A 55 -24.27 4.56 16.55
CA VAL A 55 -23.11 4.28 15.71
C VAL A 55 -22.44 5.60 15.33
N GLN A 56 -21.25 5.84 15.86
CA GLN A 56 -20.42 6.96 15.46
C GLN A 56 -19.49 6.57 14.31
N PRO A 57 -19.60 7.18 13.11
CA PRO A 57 -18.65 6.93 12.03
C PRO A 57 -17.27 7.51 12.41
N GLN A 58 -16.21 6.76 12.14
CA GLN A 58 -14.85 7.25 12.32
C GLN A 58 -14.48 8.10 11.10
N ARG A 59 -14.21 9.39 11.31
CA ARG A 59 -13.70 10.28 10.27
C ARG A 59 -12.20 10.05 10.12
N ILE A 60 -11.81 9.16 9.21
CA ILE A 60 -10.43 9.09 8.74
C ILE A 60 -10.27 10.14 7.64
N PRO A 61 -9.32 11.09 7.73
CA PRO A 61 -9.07 12.04 6.65
C PRO A 61 -8.80 11.30 5.34
N THR A 62 -9.56 11.61 4.29
CA THR A 62 -9.58 10.92 2.98
C THR A 62 -8.29 11.07 2.16
N SER A 63 -7.21 11.60 2.75
CA SER A 63 -6.03 12.06 2.00
C SER A 63 -4.95 10.99 1.74
N TYR A 64 -5.05 9.78 2.29
CA TYR A 64 -3.94 8.81 2.16
C TYR A 64 -4.30 7.44 1.60
N VAL A 65 -5.56 7.03 1.64
CA VAL A 65 -6.04 5.81 0.95
C VAL A 65 -7.54 6.00 0.71
N GLU A 66 -8.01 5.92 -0.54
CA GLU A 66 -9.45 5.74 -0.77
C GLU A 66 -9.83 4.38 -0.16
N PRO A 67 -10.68 4.32 0.87
CA PRO A 67 -11.07 3.05 1.44
C PRO A 67 -11.84 2.25 0.36
N THR A 68 -11.18 1.27 -0.22
CA THR A 68 -11.74 0.32 -1.20
C THR A 68 -12.84 -0.57 -0.60
N VAL A 69 -13.13 -0.42 0.69
CA VAL A 69 -14.13 -1.20 1.42
C VAL A 69 -15.20 -0.28 1.99
N THR A 70 -16.08 0.24 1.13
CA THR A 70 -17.42 0.70 1.51
C THR A 70 -18.32 -0.52 1.72
N GLU A 71 -17.96 -1.44 2.62
CA GLU A 71 -19.01 -2.27 3.19
C GLU A 71 -19.94 -1.32 3.93
N GLY A 72 -21.17 -1.17 3.41
CA GLY A 72 -22.19 -0.36 4.05
C GLY A 72 -22.34 -0.81 5.50
N LEU A 73 -22.47 0.16 6.41
CA LEU A 73 -22.69 -0.08 7.84
C LEU A 73 -23.82 -1.11 8.08
N GLU A 74 -24.80 -1.18 7.17
CA GLU A 74 -25.83 -2.21 7.13
C GLU A 74 -25.29 -3.66 6.99
N SER A 75 -24.34 -3.93 6.09
CA SER A 75 -23.72 -5.27 5.94
C SER A 75 -23.01 -5.67 7.23
N ARG A 76 -22.26 -4.73 7.81
CA ARG A 76 -21.53 -4.96 9.06
C ARG A 76 -22.47 -5.21 10.24
N LEU A 77 -23.53 -4.41 10.36
CA LEU A 77 -24.56 -4.60 11.39
C LEU A 77 -25.24 -5.96 11.21
N ARG A 78 -25.53 -6.38 9.97
CA ARG A 78 -26.09 -7.70 9.69
C ARG A 78 -25.18 -8.83 10.17
N THR A 79 -23.88 -8.74 9.91
CA THR A 79 -22.89 -9.73 10.37
C THR A 79 -22.81 -9.78 11.89
N ILE A 80 -22.78 -8.62 12.57
CA ILE A 80 -22.76 -8.57 14.03
C ILE A 80 -24.06 -9.14 14.61
N THR A 81 -25.23 -8.79 14.06
CA THR A 81 -26.52 -9.33 14.48
C THR A 81 -26.58 -10.85 14.33
N GLN A 82 -26.08 -11.39 13.22
CA GLN A 82 -25.96 -12.85 13.03
C GLN A 82 -25.07 -13.49 14.10
N GLN A 83 -23.96 -12.82 14.47
CA GLN A 83 -23.06 -13.30 15.50
C GLN A 83 -23.71 -13.27 16.89
N VAL A 84 -24.47 -12.23 17.23
CA VAL A 84 -25.19 -12.16 18.51
C VAL A 84 -26.31 -13.20 18.58
N TYR A 85 -26.99 -13.48 17.45
CA TYR A 85 -27.95 -14.59 17.33
C TYR A 85 -27.30 -15.98 17.20
N SER A 86 -25.98 -16.07 17.24
CA SER A 86 -25.29 -17.35 17.20
C SER A 86 -25.73 -18.22 18.37
N ARG A 87 -25.81 -19.53 18.11
CA ARG A 87 -26.21 -20.52 19.11
C ARG A 87 -25.36 -20.42 20.37
N THR A 88 -24.04 -20.31 20.21
CA THR A 88 -23.09 -20.24 21.31
C THR A 88 -23.33 -19.02 22.20
N ASN A 89 -23.65 -17.86 21.61
CA ASN A 89 -23.93 -16.65 22.41
C ASN A 89 -25.26 -16.75 23.16
N ILE A 90 -26.31 -17.26 22.51
CA ILE A 90 -27.60 -17.47 23.17
C ILE A 90 -27.49 -18.53 24.27
N GLU A 91 -26.73 -19.61 24.06
CA GLU A 91 -26.48 -20.63 25.08
C GLU A 91 -25.80 -20.02 26.30
N LYS A 92 -24.76 -19.19 26.12
CA LYS A 92 -24.10 -18.45 27.21
C LYS A 92 -25.09 -17.59 28.00
N ILE A 93 -25.95 -16.83 27.32
CA ILE A 93 -26.97 -15.99 27.98
C ILE A 93 -27.97 -16.85 28.76
N ILE A 94 -28.40 -17.99 28.21
CA ILE A 94 -29.29 -18.92 28.93
C ILE A 94 -28.62 -19.47 30.18
N ASP A 95 -27.34 -19.83 30.09
CA ASP A 95 -26.55 -20.36 31.20
C ASP A 95 -26.34 -19.32 32.29
N GLU A 96 -25.88 -18.12 31.91
CA GLU A 96 -25.53 -17.01 32.80
C GLU A 96 -26.73 -16.48 33.59
N PHE A 97 -27.86 -16.26 32.92
CA PHE A 97 -29.09 -15.74 33.55
C PHE A 97 -30.06 -16.83 34.00
N HIS A 98 -29.67 -18.10 33.89
CA HIS A 98 -30.48 -19.27 34.29
C HIS A 98 -31.94 -19.23 33.78
N LEU A 99 -32.16 -18.76 32.54
CA LEU A 99 -33.49 -18.42 31.98
C LEU A 99 -34.50 -19.58 32.01
N TYR A 100 -34.03 -20.83 32.00
CA TYR A 100 -34.87 -22.04 32.00
C TYR A 100 -34.61 -22.98 33.18
N LYS A 101 -34.29 -22.43 34.37
CA LYS A 101 -33.97 -23.18 35.60
C LYS A 101 -34.88 -24.41 35.86
N ASP A 102 -36.17 -24.30 35.55
CA ASP A 102 -37.17 -25.39 35.76
C ASP A 102 -37.54 -26.20 34.51
N LYS A 103 -37.08 -25.81 33.31
CA LYS A 103 -37.52 -26.38 32.02
C LYS A 103 -36.41 -27.04 31.21
N ARG A 104 -35.14 -26.95 31.65
CA ARG A 104 -33.99 -27.58 30.98
C ARG A 104 -34.09 -29.10 30.90
N GLU A 105 -34.65 -29.73 31.92
CA GLU A 105 -34.72 -31.19 32.01
C GLU A 105 -35.73 -31.83 31.03
N LYS A 106 -36.66 -31.03 30.50
CA LYS A 106 -37.81 -31.54 29.70
C LYS A 106 -37.77 -31.14 28.23
N ARG A 107 -36.82 -30.32 27.78
CA ARG A 107 -36.75 -29.82 26.41
C ARG A 107 -35.34 -29.89 25.84
N PRO A 108 -35.17 -30.31 24.56
CA PRO A 108 -33.86 -30.28 23.93
C PRO A 108 -33.33 -28.84 23.85
N THR A 109 -32.04 -28.66 24.15
CA THR A 109 -31.35 -27.35 24.20
C THR A 109 -31.60 -26.50 22.96
N MET A 110 -31.66 -27.13 21.79
CA MET A 110 -31.94 -26.46 20.52
C MET A 110 -33.28 -25.70 20.51
N LYS A 111 -34.34 -26.25 21.12
CA LYS A 111 -35.65 -25.57 21.21
C LYS A 111 -35.63 -24.41 22.21
N LEU A 112 -34.76 -24.46 23.21
CA LEU A 112 -34.59 -23.38 24.19
C LEU A 112 -33.89 -22.18 23.55
N VAL A 113 -32.83 -22.43 22.79
CA VAL A 113 -32.09 -21.41 22.03
C VAL A 113 -33.01 -20.70 21.04
N GLU A 114 -33.80 -21.44 20.27
CA GLU A 114 -34.73 -20.84 19.31
C GLU A 114 -35.81 -20.00 19.99
N GLY A 115 -36.28 -20.43 21.17
CA GLY A 115 -37.24 -19.67 21.97
C GLY A 115 -36.70 -18.33 22.46
N ILE A 116 -35.41 -18.25 22.82
CA ILE A 116 -34.76 -16.98 23.17
C ILE A 116 -34.49 -16.13 21.93
N ARG A 117 -34.04 -16.74 20.83
CA ARG A 117 -33.80 -16.03 19.57
C ARG A 117 -35.02 -15.25 19.10
N GLN A 118 -36.21 -15.85 19.17
CA GLN A 118 -37.47 -15.20 18.81
C GLN A 118 -37.89 -14.05 19.72
N LYS A 119 -37.28 -13.95 20.91
CA LYS A 119 -37.57 -12.92 21.92
C LYS A 119 -36.57 -11.77 21.91
N ILE A 120 -35.51 -11.86 21.11
CA ILE A 120 -34.58 -10.78 20.87
C ILE A 120 -34.95 -10.16 19.52
N ASP A 121 -35.05 -8.85 19.48
CA ASP A 121 -35.33 -8.10 18.26
C ASP A 121 -34.33 -6.95 18.13
N VAL A 122 -33.78 -6.80 16.92
CA VAL A 122 -32.74 -5.81 16.61
C VAL A 122 -33.22 -4.99 15.43
N ASN A 123 -33.57 -3.74 15.69
CA ASN A 123 -34.09 -2.82 14.68
C ASN A 123 -33.10 -1.69 14.43
N LEU A 124 -32.75 -1.47 13.17
CA LEU A 124 -32.01 -0.27 12.79
C LEU A 124 -32.95 0.93 12.88
N ARG A 125 -32.55 1.93 13.67
CA ARG A 125 -33.23 3.21 13.80
C ARG A 125 -32.36 4.29 13.14
N GLY A 126 -32.79 4.75 11.97
CA GLY A 126 -32.13 5.82 11.24
C GLY A 126 -31.70 5.40 9.84
N GLY A 127 -32.29 6.07 8.84
CA GLY A 127 -31.98 5.93 7.41
C GLY A 127 -32.36 7.19 6.61
N GLY A 128 -32.64 8.30 7.29
CA GLY A 128 -32.90 9.60 6.67
C GLY A 128 -31.61 10.38 6.47
N ARG A 129 -31.55 11.20 5.41
CA ARG A 129 -30.45 12.11 5.06
C ARG A 129 -29.98 12.90 6.31
N GLY A 130 -28.90 12.46 6.96
CA GLY A 130 -28.36 13.14 8.15
C GLY A 130 -27.71 12.21 9.20
N ASP A 131 -26.70 11.44 8.78
CA ASP A 131 -25.48 11.06 9.53
C ASP A 131 -25.56 10.55 10.99
N THR A 132 -26.68 10.00 11.45
CA THR A 132 -26.74 9.32 12.75
C THR A 132 -27.48 7.99 12.60
N GLN A 133 -26.71 6.91 12.46
CA GLN A 133 -27.25 5.56 12.44
C GLN A 133 -27.25 5.04 13.88
N SER A 134 -28.41 4.61 14.35
CA SER A 134 -28.56 3.96 15.66
C SER A 134 -29.23 2.61 15.48
N PHE A 135 -29.05 1.70 16.41
CA PHE A 135 -29.79 0.46 16.44
C PHE A 135 -30.35 0.23 17.83
N GLU A 136 -31.57 -0.31 17.86
CA GLU A 136 -32.28 -0.66 19.07
C GLU A 136 -32.25 -2.18 19.23
N ILE A 137 -31.79 -2.64 20.38
CA ILE A 137 -31.92 -4.04 20.79
C ILE A 137 -33.04 -4.11 21.81
N SER A 138 -33.93 -5.08 21.66
CA SER A 138 -34.98 -5.35 22.63
C SER A 138 -35.06 -6.82 23.00
N PHE A 139 -35.41 -7.09 24.25
CA PHE A 139 -35.57 -8.44 24.78
C PHE A 139 -36.85 -8.57 25.60
N GLU A 140 -37.56 -9.69 25.44
CA GLU A 140 -38.86 -9.93 26.06
C GLU A 140 -38.90 -11.18 26.95
N TRP A 141 -39.09 -10.98 28.27
CA TRP A 141 -39.13 -12.06 29.26
C TRP A 141 -40.13 -11.82 30.40
N TYR A 142 -40.32 -12.84 31.24
CA TYR A 142 -41.32 -12.82 32.34
C TYR A 142 -40.86 -12.05 33.58
N ASP A 143 -39.55 -11.84 33.75
CA ASP A 143 -38.95 -11.20 34.92
C ASP A 143 -38.30 -9.86 34.50
N PRO A 144 -38.76 -8.70 35.00
CA PRO A 144 -38.24 -7.40 34.61
C PRO A 144 -36.76 -7.20 34.96
N GLY A 145 -36.24 -7.83 36.02
CA GLY A 145 -34.83 -7.74 36.40
C GLY A 145 -33.93 -8.44 35.37
N ILE A 146 -34.28 -9.69 35.05
CA ILE A 146 -33.59 -10.47 34.01
C ILE A 146 -33.69 -9.78 32.66
N VAL A 147 -34.85 -9.21 32.31
CA VAL A 147 -35.04 -8.49 31.04
C VAL A 147 -34.04 -7.34 30.90
N ALA A 148 -33.90 -6.51 31.94
CA ALA A 148 -32.96 -5.39 31.90
C ALA A 148 -31.51 -5.86 31.81
N GLU A 149 -31.15 -6.88 32.59
CA GLU A 149 -29.78 -7.41 32.64
C GLU A 149 -29.37 -8.05 31.31
N VAL A 150 -30.22 -8.90 30.72
CA VAL A 150 -29.98 -9.53 29.42
C VAL A 150 -29.84 -8.49 28.32
N THR A 151 -30.72 -7.47 28.27
CA THR A 151 -30.63 -6.39 27.27
C THR A 151 -29.31 -5.62 27.40
N ASN A 152 -28.86 -5.33 28.61
CA ASN A 152 -27.58 -4.65 28.85
C ASN A 152 -26.38 -5.51 28.44
N THR A 153 -26.40 -6.80 28.76
CA THR A 153 -25.35 -7.75 28.36
C THR A 153 -25.29 -7.91 26.85
N LEU A 154 -26.44 -8.01 26.18
CA LEU A 154 -26.53 -8.04 24.72
C LEU A 154 -25.92 -6.77 24.11
N ALA A 155 -26.25 -5.59 24.64
CA ALA A 155 -25.64 -4.33 24.20
C ALA A 155 -24.11 -4.34 24.35
N GLY A 156 -23.60 -4.78 25.50
CA GLY A 156 -22.16 -4.92 25.75
C GLY A 156 -21.49 -5.84 24.73
N GLN A 157 -22.08 -7.02 24.48
CA GLN A 157 -21.57 -7.99 23.49
C GLN A 157 -21.57 -7.42 22.07
N PHE A 158 -22.59 -6.65 21.69
CA PHE A 158 -22.62 -5.97 20.39
C PHE A 158 -21.46 -4.99 20.23
N ILE A 159 -21.16 -4.20 21.27
CA ILE A 159 -20.06 -3.23 21.28
C ILE A 159 -18.72 -3.96 21.23
N GLU A 160 -18.52 -4.97 22.07
CA GLU A 160 -17.28 -5.76 22.11
C GLU A 160 -17.01 -6.46 20.77
N GLN A 161 -18.03 -7.09 20.18
CA GLN A 161 -17.91 -7.73 18.88
C GLN A 161 -17.60 -6.71 17.77
N ASN A 162 -18.14 -5.48 17.86
CA ASN A 162 -17.80 -4.42 16.92
C ASN A 162 -16.31 -4.04 17.02
N LEU A 163 -15.77 -3.92 18.23
CA LEU A 163 -14.36 -3.62 18.48
C LEU A 163 -13.46 -4.74 17.96
N LYS A 164 -13.81 -6.00 18.22
CA LYS A 164 -13.05 -7.15 17.73
C LYS A 164 -13.01 -7.22 16.20
N VAL A 165 -14.17 -7.06 15.54
CA VAL A 165 -14.21 -7.02 14.06
C VAL A 165 -13.37 -5.86 13.51
N ARG A 166 -13.34 -4.71 14.20
CA ARG A 166 -12.47 -3.57 13.86
C ARG A 166 -11.00 -3.93 13.97
N GLU A 167 -10.62 -4.58 15.06
CA GLU A 167 -9.25 -5.02 15.30
C GLU A 167 -8.79 -6.02 14.23
N ASP A 168 -9.62 -7.03 13.94
CA ASP A 168 -9.36 -8.03 12.89
C ASP A 168 -9.19 -7.38 11.51
N MET A 169 -10.03 -6.39 11.17
CA MET A 169 -9.91 -5.63 9.92
C MET A 169 -8.63 -4.79 9.87
N ALA A 170 -8.23 -4.15 10.97
CA ALA A 170 -7.01 -3.36 11.04
C ALA A 170 -5.77 -4.26 10.88
N MET A 171 -5.73 -5.39 11.59
CA MET A 171 -4.67 -6.39 11.46
C MET A 171 -4.58 -6.96 10.03
N GLY A 172 -5.73 -7.30 9.43
CA GLY A 172 -5.78 -7.79 8.05
C GLY A 172 -5.28 -6.75 7.04
N THR A 173 -5.59 -5.47 7.26
CA THR A 173 -5.10 -4.37 6.41
C THR A 173 -3.59 -4.20 6.54
N THR A 174 -3.04 -4.26 7.76
CA THR A 174 -1.59 -4.21 7.98
C THR A 174 -0.89 -5.38 7.28
N ALA A 175 -1.40 -6.60 7.44
CA ALA A 175 -0.84 -7.78 6.77
C ALA A 175 -0.91 -7.68 5.24
N PHE A 176 -2.01 -7.14 4.70
CA PHE A 176 -2.12 -6.87 3.27
C PHE A 176 -1.08 -5.86 2.79
N LEU A 177 -0.96 -4.72 3.46
CA LEU A 177 0.00 -3.67 3.11
C LEU A 177 1.45 -4.16 3.23
N GLU A 178 1.77 -4.96 4.24
CA GLU A 178 3.09 -5.59 4.41
C GLU A 178 3.39 -6.56 3.25
N SER A 179 2.42 -7.39 2.87
CA SER A 179 2.56 -8.30 1.73
C SER A 179 2.76 -7.54 0.41
N GLU A 180 2.09 -6.40 0.23
CA GLU A 180 2.19 -5.59 -0.98
C GLU A 180 3.50 -4.80 -1.02
N ALA A 181 3.97 -4.31 0.13
CA ALA A 181 5.28 -3.69 0.28
C ALA A 181 6.40 -4.68 -0.09
N GLU A 182 6.34 -5.93 0.38
CA GLU A 182 7.35 -6.93 0.05
C GLU A 182 7.33 -7.31 -1.44
N LYS A 183 6.14 -7.48 -2.04
CA LYS A 183 6.04 -7.68 -3.51
C LYS A 183 6.66 -6.53 -4.29
N MET A 184 6.42 -5.29 -3.86
CA MET A 184 6.98 -4.10 -4.49
C MET A 184 8.50 -4.05 -4.33
N ARG A 185 9.03 -4.40 -3.14
CA ARG A 185 10.47 -4.52 -2.89
C ARG A 185 11.12 -5.52 -3.83
N LEU A 186 10.56 -6.72 -3.94
CA LEU A 186 11.05 -7.76 -4.86
C LEU A 186 10.99 -7.33 -6.33
N ARG A 187 9.94 -6.58 -6.72
CA ARG A 187 9.82 -6.04 -8.07
C ARG A 187 10.89 -4.99 -8.36
N ILE A 188 11.20 -4.11 -7.40
CA ILE A 188 12.29 -3.12 -7.52
C ILE A 188 13.63 -3.84 -7.65
N GLU A 189 13.92 -4.80 -6.78
CA GLU A 189 15.17 -5.59 -6.80
C GLU A 189 15.36 -6.31 -8.15
N ALA A 190 14.28 -6.88 -8.72
CA ALA A 190 14.32 -7.48 -10.04
C ALA A 190 14.60 -6.47 -11.17
N GLN A 191 14.08 -5.24 -11.08
CA GLN A 191 14.35 -4.18 -12.05
C GLN A 191 15.76 -3.62 -11.90
N GLU A 192 16.25 -3.43 -10.67
CA GLU A 192 17.63 -3.03 -10.40
C GLU A 192 18.62 -4.03 -10.98
N LYS A 193 18.36 -5.34 -10.82
CA LYS A 193 19.19 -6.38 -11.42
C LYS A 193 19.18 -6.34 -12.95
N LYS A 194 18.04 -6.06 -13.58
CA LYS A 194 17.97 -5.86 -15.04
C LYS A 194 18.78 -4.65 -15.48
N ILE A 195 18.69 -3.53 -14.73
CA ILE A 195 19.49 -2.33 -14.98
C ILE A 195 20.97 -2.62 -14.77
N GLU A 196 21.35 -3.40 -13.77
CA GLU A 196 22.74 -3.78 -13.51
C GLU A 196 23.31 -4.61 -14.66
N VAL A 197 22.59 -5.62 -15.12
CA VAL A 197 22.99 -6.43 -16.29
C VAL A 197 23.10 -5.55 -17.54
N PHE A 198 22.10 -4.71 -17.80
CA PHE A 198 22.12 -3.76 -18.92
C PHE A 198 23.33 -2.82 -18.85
N LYS A 199 23.60 -2.24 -17.67
CA LYS A 199 24.78 -1.38 -17.45
C LYS A 199 26.08 -2.12 -17.71
N ARG A 200 26.19 -3.37 -17.27
CA ARG A 200 27.40 -4.20 -17.45
C ARG A 200 27.63 -4.57 -18.91
N GLU A 201 26.58 -4.91 -19.65
CA GLU A 201 26.67 -5.30 -21.05
C GLU A 201 26.94 -4.11 -21.98
N TYR A 202 26.41 -2.93 -21.66
CA TYR A 202 26.60 -1.69 -22.41
C TYR A 202 27.57 -0.69 -21.74
N MET A 203 28.56 -1.19 -21.00
CA MET A 203 29.64 -0.39 -20.42
C MET A 203 30.30 0.48 -21.50
N GLY A 204 30.35 1.80 -21.31
CA GLY A 204 30.91 2.75 -22.27
C GLY A 204 29.91 3.28 -23.31
N MET A 205 28.69 2.74 -23.41
CA MET A 205 27.62 3.25 -24.30
C MET A 205 26.41 3.79 -23.54
N LEU A 206 26.54 3.92 -22.21
CA LEU A 206 25.48 4.40 -21.33
C LEU A 206 25.21 5.89 -21.58
N PRO A 207 23.94 6.34 -21.57
CA PRO A 207 23.61 7.77 -21.70
C PRO A 207 24.31 8.64 -20.66
N SER A 208 24.48 8.12 -19.43
CA SER A 208 25.21 8.81 -18.35
C SER A 208 26.71 8.93 -18.59
N GLN A 209 27.28 8.14 -19.49
CA GLN A 209 28.70 8.17 -19.87
C GLN A 209 28.93 8.92 -21.18
N LEU A 210 27.86 9.29 -21.91
CA LEU A 210 27.96 9.98 -23.20
C LEU A 210 28.75 11.29 -23.08
N GLU A 211 28.48 12.10 -22.06
CA GLU A 211 29.18 13.37 -21.84
C GLU A 211 30.67 13.14 -21.57
N SER A 212 31.02 12.24 -20.65
CA SER A 212 32.42 11.87 -20.38
C SER A 212 33.13 11.29 -21.60
N ASN A 213 32.42 10.52 -22.44
CA ASN A 213 32.98 9.97 -23.67
C ASN A 213 33.22 11.06 -24.72
N LEU A 214 32.30 12.01 -24.85
CA LEU A 214 32.43 13.15 -25.76
C LEU A 214 33.60 14.05 -25.34
N ASP A 215 33.75 14.32 -24.04
CA ASP A 215 34.89 15.06 -23.50
C ASP A 215 36.22 14.37 -23.81
N MET A 216 36.28 13.05 -23.61
CA MET A 216 37.47 12.25 -23.95
C MET A 216 37.75 12.28 -25.46
N LEU A 217 36.71 12.26 -26.29
CA LEU A 217 36.82 12.32 -27.74
C LEU A 217 37.36 13.68 -28.21
N ASP A 218 36.91 14.78 -27.61
CA ASP A 218 37.41 16.12 -27.90
C ASP A 218 38.87 16.31 -27.46
N GLN A 219 39.26 15.75 -26.31
CA GLN A 219 40.66 15.71 -25.89
C GLN A 219 41.53 14.93 -26.88
N LEU A 220 41.09 13.72 -27.29
CA LEU A 220 41.77 12.90 -28.29
C LEU A 220 41.90 13.62 -29.64
N LYS A 221 40.86 14.35 -30.08
CA LYS A 221 40.92 15.16 -31.31
C LYS A 221 41.94 16.29 -31.21
N ASN A 222 41.98 16.99 -30.09
CA ASN A 222 42.95 18.07 -29.88
C ASN A 222 44.39 17.51 -29.84
N GLU A 223 44.59 16.36 -29.23
CA GLU A 223 45.89 15.67 -29.22
C GLU A 223 46.29 15.21 -30.63
N LEU A 224 45.36 14.64 -31.39
CA LEU A 224 45.58 14.26 -32.79
C LEU A 224 45.98 15.47 -33.64
N SER A 225 45.27 16.59 -33.52
CA SER A 225 45.59 17.82 -34.27
C SER A 225 46.99 18.36 -33.91
N ASN A 226 47.35 18.31 -32.62
CA ASN A 226 48.68 18.69 -32.17
C ASN A 226 49.77 17.75 -32.73
N LEU A 227 49.51 16.44 -32.78
CA LEU A 227 50.41 15.45 -33.38
C LEU A 227 50.58 15.65 -34.89
N GLU A 228 49.49 15.87 -35.62
CA GLU A 228 49.52 16.17 -37.06
C GLU A 228 50.32 17.44 -37.35
N THR A 229 50.14 18.48 -36.53
CA THR A 229 50.90 19.73 -36.67
C THR A 229 52.40 19.49 -36.43
N ARG A 230 52.75 18.68 -35.43
CA ARG A 230 54.15 18.28 -35.17
C ARG A 230 54.73 17.44 -36.31
N GLU A 231 53.97 16.49 -36.83
CA GLU A 231 54.39 15.65 -37.96
C GLU A 231 54.66 16.51 -39.20
N ASN A 232 53.76 17.45 -39.50
CA ASN A 232 53.93 18.37 -40.63
C ASN A 232 55.14 19.29 -40.44
N ALA A 233 55.37 19.79 -39.22
CA ALA A 233 56.56 20.58 -38.91
C ALA A 233 57.86 19.76 -39.12
N GLN A 234 57.90 18.51 -38.65
CA GLN A 234 59.03 17.61 -38.88
C GLN A 234 59.24 17.28 -40.36
N LYS A 235 58.17 17.07 -41.13
CA LYS A 235 58.27 16.88 -42.60
C LYS A 235 58.86 18.11 -43.28
N GLN A 236 58.45 19.31 -42.88
CA GLN A 236 59.01 20.55 -43.43
C GLN A 236 60.50 20.70 -43.08
N GLU A 237 60.89 20.35 -41.85
CA GLU A 237 62.29 20.33 -41.41
C GLU A 237 63.14 19.36 -42.25
N ILE A 238 62.64 18.15 -42.51
CA ILE A 238 63.30 17.17 -43.40
C ILE A 238 63.49 17.74 -44.81
N VAL A 239 62.48 18.38 -45.39
CA VAL A 239 62.57 18.99 -46.72
C VAL A 239 63.59 20.14 -46.75
N MET A 240 63.64 20.97 -45.70
CA MET A 240 64.65 22.03 -45.58
C MET A 240 66.07 21.45 -45.49
N LEU A 241 66.28 20.43 -44.67
CA LEU A 241 67.56 19.72 -44.55
C LEU A 241 67.96 19.09 -45.89
N GLN A 242 67.04 18.46 -46.61
CA GLN A 242 67.28 17.93 -47.96
C GLN A 242 67.73 19.02 -48.94
N ARG A 243 67.07 20.19 -48.93
CA ARG A 243 67.49 21.33 -49.77
C ARG A 243 68.87 21.83 -49.39
N GLN A 244 69.20 21.89 -48.10
CA GLN A 244 70.52 22.30 -47.62
C GLN A 244 71.62 21.32 -48.07
N ILE A 245 71.34 20.01 -48.03
CA ILE A 245 72.23 18.98 -48.58
C ILE A 245 72.43 19.17 -50.09
N GLN A 246 71.35 19.35 -50.85
CA GLN A 246 71.45 19.58 -52.31
C GLN A 246 72.23 20.85 -52.66
N MET A 247 72.10 21.92 -51.87
CA MET A 247 72.88 23.14 -52.04
C MET A 247 74.37 22.89 -51.74
N LEU A 248 74.70 22.15 -50.67
CA LEU A 248 76.07 21.75 -50.35
C LEU A 248 76.67 20.90 -51.48
N ASP A 249 75.90 19.95 -52.02
CA ASP A 249 76.31 19.13 -53.17
C ASP A 249 76.49 19.96 -54.45
N ALA A 250 75.63 20.94 -54.70
CA ALA A 250 75.73 21.85 -55.84
C ALA A 250 76.93 22.81 -55.72
N VAL A 251 77.25 23.30 -54.52
CA VAL A 251 78.47 24.06 -54.25
C VAL A 251 79.70 23.18 -54.48
N ARG A 252 79.67 21.93 -54.01
CA ARG A 252 80.72 20.94 -54.25
C ARG A 252 80.90 20.63 -55.75
N ALA A 253 79.82 20.63 -56.53
CA ALA A 253 79.85 20.42 -57.98
C ALA A 253 80.27 21.66 -58.79
N ARG A 254 79.99 22.88 -58.30
CA ARG A 254 80.33 24.16 -58.95
C ARG A 254 81.77 24.62 -58.67
N SER A 255 82.43 23.98 -57.72
CA SER A 255 83.85 24.16 -57.40
C SER A 255 84.63 22.85 -57.59
N PRO A 256 84.80 22.34 -58.84
CA PRO A 256 85.65 21.19 -59.09
C PRO A 256 87.12 21.65 -59.01
N GLY A 257 87.70 21.66 -57.81
CA GLY A 257 89.15 21.81 -57.65
C GLY A 257 89.65 22.68 -56.51
N LEU A 258 89.26 22.44 -55.26
CA LEU A 258 90.02 22.97 -54.11
C LEU A 258 90.23 22.00 -52.96
N ILE A 259 90.19 20.69 -53.22
CA ILE A 259 91.02 19.72 -52.47
C ILE A 259 91.47 18.67 -53.49
N GLU A 260 92.53 19.00 -54.22
CA GLU A 260 93.33 18.02 -54.96
C GLU A 260 94.29 17.33 -53.99
N ILE A 261 94.34 16.01 -54.12
CA ILE A 261 95.04 15.04 -53.30
C ILE A 261 96.49 14.89 -53.84
N ALA A 262 97.39 14.34 -53.01
CA ALA A 262 98.47 13.38 -53.38
C ALA A 262 99.94 13.89 -53.29
N PRO A 263 100.96 13.01 -53.17
CA PRO A 263 100.92 11.55 -53.28
C PRO A 263 101.61 10.72 -52.16
N SER A 264 101.22 9.45 -52.19
CA SER A 264 101.59 8.27 -51.42
C SER A 264 103.02 7.74 -51.60
N GLU A 265 103.55 7.06 -50.57
CA GLU A 265 104.49 5.94 -50.72
C GLU A 265 103.88 4.62 -50.18
N PRO A 266 104.23 3.46 -50.76
CA PRO A 266 103.45 2.22 -50.65
C PRO A 266 104.05 1.22 -49.65
N GLY A 267 103.18 0.63 -48.81
CA GLY A 267 103.47 -0.63 -48.13
C GLY A 267 103.70 -0.52 -46.62
N GLN A 268 102.62 -0.32 -45.85
CA GLN A 268 102.44 -0.94 -44.54
C GLN A 268 100.98 -0.75 -44.10
N ILE A 269 100.30 -1.87 -43.89
CA ILE A 269 99.01 -1.92 -43.19
C ILE A 269 99.27 -1.35 -41.79
N ARG A 270 98.85 -0.11 -41.53
CA ARG A 270 98.81 0.47 -40.19
C ARG A 270 97.38 0.35 -39.70
N THR A 271 97.22 -0.47 -38.66
CA THR A 271 95.98 -0.77 -37.95
C THR A 271 95.33 0.49 -37.40
N ASP A 272 94.04 0.70 -37.73
CA ASP A 272 93.13 1.76 -37.28
C ASP A 272 92.97 1.92 -35.74
N GLU A 273 93.67 1.12 -34.94
CA GLU A 273 93.60 1.15 -33.47
C GLU A 273 94.12 2.46 -32.88
N SER A 274 95.14 3.08 -33.48
CA SER A 274 95.71 4.34 -32.98
C SER A 274 94.76 5.54 -33.14
N ASP A 275 93.88 5.50 -34.14
CA ASP A 275 92.90 6.56 -34.38
C ASP A 275 91.71 6.45 -33.41
N ILE A 276 91.33 5.23 -33.01
CA ILE A 276 90.29 5.01 -32.00
C ILE A 276 90.75 5.52 -30.63
N ASP A 277 92.01 5.27 -30.26
CA ASP A 277 92.55 5.74 -28.98
C ASP A 277 92.71 7.27 -28.95
N TYR A 278 93.11 7.88 -30.07
CA TYR A 278 93.12 9.33 -30.22
C TYR A 278 91.71 9.94 -30.11
N LEU A 279 90.72 9.32 -30.74
CA LEU A 279 89.32 9.77 -30.69
C LEU A 279 88.69 9.56 -29.30
N ARG A 280 89.03 8.48 -28.58
CA ARG A 280 88.60 8.25 -27.18
C ARG A 280 89.23 9.25 -26.22
N ALA A 281 90.53 9.53 -26.36
CA ALA A 281 91.20 10.55 -25.57
C ALA A 281 90.57 11.94 -25.80
N ARG A 282 90.21 12.25 -27.05
CA ARG A 282 89.49 13.48 -27.41
C ARG A 282 88.10 13.54 -26.77
N LEU A 283 87.34 12.44 -26.79
CA LEU A 283 86.00 12.34 -26.21
C LEU A 283 86.04 12.46 -24.68
N GLN A 284 87.08 11.90 -24.03
CA GLN A 284 87.28 11.98 -22.60
C GLN A 284 87.71 13.40 -22.16
N GLN A 285 88.53 14.07 -22.96
CA GLN A 285 88.87 15.48 -22.75
C GLN A 285 87.66 16.41 -22.96
N LEU A 286 86.78 16.09 -23.91
CA LEU A 286 85.51 16.80 -24.13
C LEU A 286 84.50 16.56 -22.99
N ARG A 287 84.45 15.35 -22.41
CA ARG A 287 83.65 15.05 -21.21
C ARG A 287 84.18 15.70 -19.94
N LEU A 288 85.49 15.88 -19.81
CA LEU A 288 86.10 16.61 -18.69
C LEU A 288 85.93 18.14 -18.82
N ARG A 289 85.75 18.66 -20.04
CA ARG A 289 85.58 20.09 -20.31
C ARG A 289 84.11 20.54 -20.35
N TYR A 290 83.17 19.61 -20.49
CA TYR A 290 81.73 19.87 -20.42
C TYR A 290 81.07 18.88 -19.46
N THR A 291 81.13 19.21 -18.16
CA THR A 291 80.23 18.62 -17.17
C THR A 291 79.16 19.66 -16.86
N GLU A 292 77.90 19.36 -17.17
CA GLU A 292 76.74 20.19 -16.82
C GLU A 292 76.36 19.96 -15.36
N LYS A 293 76.96 20.75 -14.48
CA LYS A 293 76.16 21.43 -13.47
C LYS A 293 76.70 22.83 -13.32
N HIS A 294 76.28 23.74 -14.19
CA HIS A 294 76.17 25.15 -13.85
C HIS A 294 75.23 25.89 -14.81
N PRO A 295 74.60 26.97 -14.34
CA PRO A 295 73.17 27.24 -14.48
C PRO A 295 72.88 28.43 -15.41
N ASP A 296 71.85 28.28 -16.24
CA ASP A 296 70.64 29.12 -16.37
C ASP A 296 69.67 28.40 -17.33
#